data_AF-A0A2N0V0G3-F1
#
_entry.id   AF-A0A2N0V0G3-F1
#
_cell.length_a   1.000
_cell.length_b   1.000
_cell.length_c   1.000
_cell.angle_alpha   90.00
_cell.angle_beta   90.00
_cell.angle_gamma   90.00
#
_symmetry.space_group_name_H-M   'P 1'
#
loop_
_entity.id
_entity.type
_entity.pdbx_description
1 polymer ?
#
loop_
_entity_poly.entity_id
_entity_poly.type
_entity_poly.pdbx_seq_one_letter_code
_entity_poly.pdbx_strand_id
1 'polypeptide(L)'
;MIRCKLKKYAIILPLCAVFFTMLCTYTYLRFYNYFNSDYAEKLSPKGVFCRVAGNGDFNASGNVACIFIVVFVLFLFYIFTDDNVSYIVRLKSRASFVTRRIADCAVFAFLFSFLIEAVSVVAALICFDINLILESNFLQYSALELLTLFLFYFRAGLVMLSFGIIISTKVAPIITIALIFTEFFADVAFMISRVWLPFRDAIVLSKLMNGEMVLSDMWGIILRALLMMFLLIFSSYFLYQKKDVLSNVKK
;
A
#
# COMPACT_ATOMS: atom_id res chain seq x y z
N MET A 1 15.71 19.18 -10.73
CA MET A 1 14.76 18.85 -9.65
C MET A 1 13.75 17.79 -10.08
N ILE A 2 12.80 18.09 -10.98
CA ILE A 2 11.89 17.08 -11.57
C ILE A 2 12.68 15.95 -12.23
N ARG A 3 13.71 16.28 -13.02
CA ARG A 3 14.59 15.28 -13.66
C ARG A 3 15.28 14.30 -12.69
N CYS A 4 15.63 14.71 -11.47
CA CYS A 4 16.27 13.81 -10.51
C CYS A 4 15.26 12.84 -9.90
N LYS A 5 14.08 13.35 -9.51
CA LYS A 5 12.97 12.52 -9.04
C LYS A 5 12.49 11.56 -10.13
N LEU A 6 12.32 12.04 -11.36
CA LEU A 6 11.91 11.22 -12.49
C LEU A 6 12.88 10.06 -12.73
N LYS A 7 14.20 10.27 -12.57
CA LYS A 7 15.19 9.18 -12.59
C LYS A 7 14.97 8.16 -11.48
N LYS A 8 14.66 8.60 -10.25
CA LYS A 8 14.34 7.68 -9.15
C LYS A 8 13.09 6.84 -9.46
N TYR A 9 12.01 7.48 -9.91
CA TYR A 9 10.79 6.76 -10.33
C TYR A 9 11.05 5.81 -11.51
N ALA A 10 11.87 6.20 -12.48
CA ALA A 10 12.24 5.35 -13.62
C ALA A 10 13.04 4.10 -13.24
N ILE A 11 13.67 4.07 -12.06
CA ILE A 11 14.36 2.89 -11.52
C ILE A 11 13.40 2.07 -10.66
N ILE A 12 12.67 2.73 -9.76
CA ILE A 12 11.81 2.06 -8.77
C ILE A 12 10.62 1.36 -9.42
N LEU A 13 9.92 2.00 -10.36
CA LEU A 13 8.68 1.44 -10.91
C LEU A 13 8.92 0.13 -11.69
N PRO A 14 9.96 0.02 -12.55
CA PRO A 14 10.30 -1.26 -13.15
C PRO A 14 10.67 -2.34 -12.12
N LEU A 15 11.40 -1.99 -11.06
CA LEU A 15 11.74 -2.94 -10.00
C LEU A 15 10.48 -3.44 -9.26
N CYS A 16 9.54 -2.55 -8.94
CA CYS A 16 8.23 -2.93 -8.39
C CYS A 16 7.48 -3.86 -9.35
N ALA A 17 7.40 -3.50 -10.64
CA ALA A 17 6.69 -4.29 -11.63
C ALA A 17 7.28 -5.70 -11.78
N VAL A 18 8.61 -5.83 -11.84
CA VAL A 18 9.28 -7.14 -11.87
C VAL A 18 9.01 -7.91 -10.59
N PHE A 19 9.16 -7.29 -9.43
CA PHE A 19 8.95 -7.92 -8.13
C PHE A 19 7.52 -8.45 -7.97
N PHE A 20 6.52 -7.62 -8.27
CA PHE A 20 5.11 -8.01 -8.19
C PHE A 20 4.75 -9.05 -9.23
N THR A 21 5.25 -8.95 -10.45
CA THR A 21 4.99 -9.97 -11.49
C THR A 21 5.57 -11.31 -11.07
N MET A 22 6.80 -11.36 -10.54
CA MET A 22 7.41 -12.61 -10.06
C MET A 22 6.62 -13.21 -8.90
N LEU A 23 6.27 -12.40 -7.90
CA LEU A 23 5.51 -12.89 -6.75
C LEU A 23 4.11 -13.35 -7.16
N CYS A 24 3.41 -12.55 -7.97
CA CYS A 24 2.09 -12.88 -8.50
C CYS A 24 2.14 -14.18 -9.30
N THR A 25 3.10 -14.33 -10.21
CA THR A 25 3.32 -15.55 -11.00
C THR A 25 3.49 -16.75 -10.06
N TYR A 26 4.37 -16.65 -9.07
CA TYR A 26 4.60 -17.70 -8.09
C TYR A 26 3.31 -18.07 -7.34
N THR A 27 2.55 -17.08 -6.85
CA THR A 27 1.34 -17.33 -6.07
C THR A 27 0.17 -17.81 -6.93
N TYR A 28 -0.16 -17.13 -8.03
CA TYR A 28 -1.28 -17.46 -8.91
C TYR A 28 -1.09 -18.84 -9.53
N LEU A 29 0.06 -19.14 -10.13
CA LEU A 29 0.30 -20.46 -10.74
C LEU A 29 0.31 -21.58 -9.70
N ARG A 30 0.90 -21.34 -8.51
CA ARG A 30 0.91 -22.33 -7.44
C ARG A 30 -0.51 -22.65 -6.97
N PHE A 31 -1.33 -21.64 -6.69
CA PHE A 31 -2.70 -21.87 -6.22
C PHE A 31 -3.61 -22.37 -7.34
N TYR A 32 -3.47 -21.86 -8.57
CA TYR A 32 -4.20 -22.35 -9.72
C TYR A 32 -3.94 -23.84 -9.97
N ASN A 33 -2.67 -24.26 -10.00
CA ASN A 33 -2.31 -25.66 -10.17
C ASN A 33 -2.78 -26.51 -8.97
N TYR A 34 -2.61 -26.02 -7.73
CA TYR A 34 -3.05 -26.73 -6.52
C TYR A 34 -4.57 -26.99 -6.51
N PHE A 35 -5.37 -25.98 -6.83
CA PHE A 35 -6.83 -26.14 -6.87
C PHE A 35 -7.30 -26.93 -8.09
N ASN A 36 -6.50 -27.01 -9.16
CA ASN A 36 -6.80 -27.82 -10.34
C ASN A 36 -6.31 -29.28 -10.27
N SER A 37 -5.31 -29.62 -9.44
CA SER A 37 -4.68 -30.96 -9.47
C SER A 37 -5.30 -31.99 -8.52
N ASP A 38 -5.87 -31.60 -7.37
CA ASP A 38 -6.42 -32.57 -6.38
C ASP A 38 -7.72 -32.13 -5.66
N TYR A 39 -8.04 -30.83 -5.62
CA TYR A 39 -9.26 -30.29 -4.98
C TYR A 39 -10.39 -29.94 -5.97
N ALA A 40 -10.11 -29.99 -7.28
CA ALA A 40 -11.02 -29.57 -8.34
C ALA A 40 -12.34 -30.34 -8.36
N GLU A 41 -12.34 -31.63 -7.97
CA GLU A 41 -13.56 -32.43 -7.93
C GLU A 41 -14.60 -31.93 -6.91
N LYS A 42 -14.20 -31.05 -5.97
CA LYS A 42 -15.09 -30.51 -4.92
C LYS A 42 -15.44 -29.03 -5.07
N LEU A 43 -14.69 -28.26 -5.86
CA LEU A 43 -14.94 -26.82 -6.03
C LEU A 43 -15.40 -26.51 -7.45
N SER A 44 -16.47 -25.72 -7.57
CA SER A 44 -16.87 -25.15 -8.84
C SER A 44 -15.78 -24.21 -9.38
N PRO A 45 -15.72 -23.95 -10.71
CA PRO A 45 -14.80 -22.98 -11.30
C PRO A 45 -14.85 -21.61 -10.62
N LYS A 46 -16.04 -21.16 -10.19
CA LYS A 46 -16.25 -19.94 -9.41
C LYS A 46 -15.62 -20.02 -8.02
N GLY A 47 -15.72 -21.18 -7.35
CA GLY A 47 -15.06 -21.41 -6.06
C GLY A 47 -13.54 -21.38 -6.15
N VAL A 48 -12.97 -21.96 -7.21
CA VAL A 48 -11.52 -21.88 -7.48
C VAL A 48 -11.10 -20.42 -7.71
N PHE A 49 -11.84 -19.70 -8.56
CA PHE A 49 -11.57 -18.28 -8.82
C PHE A 49 -11.61 -17.42 -7.55
N CYS A 50 -12.65 -17.55 -6.72
CA CYS A 50 -12.73 -16.81 -5.46
C CYS A 50 -11.55 -17.11 -4.52
N ARG A 51 -11.06 -18.35 -4.49
CA ARG A 51 -9.90 -18.70 -3.66
C ARG A 51 -8.58 -18.22 -4.21
N VAL A 52 -8.39 -18.19 -5.53
CA VAL A 52 -7.14 -17.74 -6.15
C VAL A 52 -7.08 -16.22 -6.25
N ALA A 53 -8.16 -15.56 -6.68
CA ALA A 53 -8.17 -14.11 -6.87
C ALA A 53 -8.60 -13.33 -5.62
N GLY A 54 -9.44 -13.93 -4.77
CA GLY A 54 -9.91 -13.30 -3.52
C GLY A 54 -9.05 -13.67 -2.32
N ASN A 55 -8.68 -14.93 -2.15
CA ASN A 55 -7.86 -15.40 -1.02
C ASN A 55 -6.45 -15.84 -1.42
N GLY A 56 -6.08 -15.62 -2.68
CA GLY A 56 -4.75 -15.96 -3.14
C GLY A 56 -3.71 -15.13 -2.42
N ASP A 57 -2.57 -15.75 -2.21
CA ASP A 57 -1.51 -15.20 -1.39
C ASP A 57 -1.05 -13.82 -1.91
N PHE A 58 -1.14 -13.53 -3.22
CA PHE A 58 -0.67 -12.26 -3.81
C PHE A 58 -1.22 -10.99 -3.14
N ASN A 59 -2.55 -10.84 -3.07
CA ASN A 59 -3.23 -9.72 -2.42
C ASN A 59 -3.66 -10.07 -0.97
N ALA A 60 -3.16 -11.18 -0.42
CA ALA A 60 -3.47 -11.55 0.94
C ALA A 60 -2.85 -10.57 1.94
N SER A 61 -3.46 -10.52 3.13
CA SER A 61 -3.06 -9.65 4.25
C SER A 61 -1.57 -9.72 4.57
N GLY A 62 -0.97 -10.92 4.52
CA GLY A 62 0.45 -11.12 4.75
C GLY A 62 1.33 -10.41 3.72
N ASN A 63 1.01 -10.51 2.43
CA ASN A 63 1.80 -9.85 1.40
C ASN A 63 1.64 -8.33 1.46
N VAL A 64 0.41 -7.83 1.61
CA VAL A 64 0.14 -6.39 1.72
C VAL A 64 0.82 -5.77 2.94
N ALA A 65 0.65 -6.38 4.12
CA ALA A 65 1.10 -5.78 5.39
C ALA A 65 2.50 -6.19 5.85
N CYS A 66 3.09 -7.28 5.31
CA CYS A 66 4.43 -7.74 5.72
C CYS A 66 5.48 -7.59 4.62
N ILE A 67 5.14 -7.88 3.36
CA ILE A 67 6.13 -7.87 2.26
C ILE A 67 6.12 -6.54 1.53
N PHE A 68 4.97 -6.16 0.99
CA PHE A 68 4.82 -4.97 0.16
C PHE A 68 5.09 -3.70 0.95
N ILE A 69 4.76 -3.66 2.24
CA ILE A 69 5.06 -2.49 3.06
C ILE A 69 6.56 -2.23 3.18
N VAL A 70 7.39 -3.28 3.27
CA VAL A 70 8.85 -3.14 3.37
C VAL A 70 9.38 -2.55 2.07
N VAL A 71 8.95 -3.11 0.93
CA VAL A 71 9.31 -2.60 -0.40
C VAL A 71 8.87 -1.15 -0.57
N PHE A 72 7.62 -0.84 -0.22
CA PHE A 72 7.05 0.50 -0.29
C PHE A 72 7.87 1.51 0.53
N VAL A 73 8.10 1.22 1.81
CA VAL A 73 8.78 2.14 2.73
C VAL A 73 10.24 2.37 2.30
N LEU A 74 10.96 1.32 1.87
CA LEU A 74 12.34 1.45 1.40
C LEU A 74 12.44 2.31 0.14
N PHE A 75 11.55 2.10 -0.83
CA PHE A 75 11.54 2.89 -2.06
C PHE A 75 11.08 4.32 -1.84
N LEU A 76 10.08 4.55 -0.98
CA LEU A 76 9.69 5.91 -0.59
C LEU A 76 10.83 6.62 0.15
N PHE A 77 11.56 5.91 1.02
CA PHE A 77 12.75 6.45 1.66
C PHE A 77 13.81 6.85 0.64
N TYR A 78 14.07 6.01 -0.37
CA TYR A 78 14.98 6.34 -1.48
C TYR A 78 14.50 7.54 -2.31
N ILE A 79 13.19 7.73 -2.51
CA ILE A 79 12.66 8.95 -3.13
C ILE A 79 12.99 10.19 -2.28
N PHE A 80 13.04 10.04 -0.95
CA PHE A 80 13.35 11.12 -0.02
C PHE A 80 14.84 11.39 0.18
N THR A 81 15.74 10.47 -0.18
CA THR A 81 17.19 10.71 -0.09
C THR A 81 17.65 11.81 -1.04
N ASP A 82 18.82 12.39 -0.76
CA ASP A 82 19.53 13.33 -1.64
C ASP A 82 18.91 14.73 -1.82
N ASP A 83 17.89 15.08 -1.03
CA ASP A 83 17.44 16.46 -0.93
C ASP A 83 18.46 17.25 -0.10
N ASN A 84 19.44 17.81 -0.81
CA ASN A 84 20.52 18.65 -0.32
C ASN A 84 20.03 19.72 0.68
N VAL A 85 20.82 20.12 1.67
CA VAL A 85 20.45 21.18 2.64
C VAL A 85 20.06 22.49 1.93
N SER A 86 20.65 22.76 0.77
CA SER A 86 20.30 23.87 -0.12
C SER A 86 18.88 23.80 -0.72
N TYR A 87 18.22 22.63 -0.69
CA TYR A 87 16.83 22.41 -1.09
C TYR A 87 15.83 23.06 -0.12
N ILE A 88 16.09 22.97 1.19
CA ILE A 88 15.21 23.55 2.22
C ILE A 88 15.30 25.08 2.20
N VAL A 89 16.50 25.61 1.93
CA VAL A 89 16.75 27.07 1.83
C VAL A 89 16.14 27.68 0.54
N ARG A 90 15.99 26.89 -0.54
CA ARG A 90 15.44 27.35 -1.83
C ARG A 90 13.91 27.28 -1.93
N LEU A 91 13.22 26.64 -0.99
CA LEU A 91 11.76 26.59 -0.99
C LEU A 91 11.19 27.88 -0.42
N LYS A 92 10.15 28.40 -1.08
CA LYS A 92 9.50 29.67 -0.74
C LYS A 92 8.95 29.70 0.70
N SER A 93 8.61 28.52 1.26
CA SER A 93 8.17 28.39 2.65
C SER A 93 8.31 26.95 3.18
N ARG A 94 8.33 26.82 4.51
CA ARG A 94 8.32 25.53 5.22
C ARG A 94 7.09 24.67 4.89
N ALA A 95 5.93 25.30 4.73
CA ALA A 95 4.71 24.63 4.31
C ALA A 95 4.85 24.00 2.91
N SER A 96 5.50 24.70 1.97
CA SER A 96 5.73 24.19 0.62
C SER A 96 6.56 22.90 0.59
N PHE A 97 7.51 22.74 1.52
CA PHE A 97 8.26 21.48 1.68
C PHE A 97 7.33 20.33 2.08
N VAL A 98 6.51 20.54 3.13
CA VAL A 98 5.59 19.51 3.64
C VAL A 98 4.56 19.14 2.58
N THR A 99 3.93 20.13 1.92
CA THR A 99 2.99 19.89 0.83
C THR A 99 3.60 19.01 -0.25
N ARG A 100 4.86 19.25 -0.61
CA ARG A 100 5.53 18.48 -1.65
C ARG A 100 5.86 17.07 -1.22
N ARG A 101 6.24 16.85 0.03
CA ARG A 101 6.45 15.51 0.59
C ARG A 101 5.16 14.71 0.65
N ILE A 102 4.06 15.35 1.05
CA ILE A 102 2.73 14.73 1.02
C ILE A 102 2.36 14.35 -0.42
N ALA A 103 2.61 15.22 -1.39
CA ALA A 103 2.38 14.92 -2.80
C ALA A 103 3.25 13.75 -3.30
N ASP A 104 4.53 13.70 -2.91
CA ASP A 104 5.40 12.56 -3.24
C ASP A 104 4.86 11.24 -2.64
N CYS A 105 4.41 11.26 -1.38
CA CYS A 105 3.77 10.10 -0.74
C CYS A 105 2.52 9.66 -1.51
N ALA A 106 1.64 10.60 -1.88
CA ALA A 106 0.40 10.30 -2.58
C ALA A 106 0.66 9.73 -3.98
N VAL A 107 1.55 10.36 -4.76
CA VAL A 107 1.91 9.90 -6.11
C VAL A 107 2.52 8.50 -6.04
N PHE A 108 3.46 8.28 -5.13
CA PHE A 108 4.10 6.97 -5.02
C PHE A 108 3.14 5.90 -4.52
N ALA A 109 2.30 6.18 -3.52
CA ALA A 109 1.27 5.26 -3.05
C ALA A 109 0.29 4.87 -4.16
N PHE A 110 -0.13 5.83 -4.99
CA PHE A 110 -1.02 5.54 -6.12
C PHE A 110 -0.35 4.64 -7.15
N LEU A 111 0.87 4.98 -7.60
CA LEU A 111 1.60 4.18 -8.59
C LEU A 111 1.91 2.77 -8.07
N PHE A 112 2.26 2.65 -6.79
CA PHE A 112 2.57 1.38 -6.15
C PHE A 112 1.32 0.49 -6.08
N SER A 113 0.20 1.03 -5.62
CA SER A 113 -1.08 0.31 -5.55
C SER A 113 -1.60 -0.07 -6.93
N PHE A 114 -1.45 0.84 -7.91
CA PHE A 114 -1.81 0.58 -9.29
C PHE A 114 -1.02 -0.59 -9.88
N LEU A 115 0.28 -0.68 -9.60
CA LEU A 115 1.10 -1.80 -10.08
C LEU A 115 0.67 -3.13 -9.46
N ILE A 116 0.35 -3.17 -8.16
CA ILE A 116 -0.17 -4.38 -7.50
C ILE A 116 -1.46 -4.83 -8.20
N GLU A 117 -2.44 -3.94 -8.33
CA GLU A 117 -3.73 -4.28 -8.90
C GLU A 117 -3.67 -4.58 -10.40
N ALA A 118 -2.85 -3.85 -11.17
CA ALA A 118 -2.65 -4.15 -12.58
C ALA A 118 -2.09 -5.56 -12.78
N VAL A 119 -1.12 -5.97 -11.96
CA VAL A 119 -0.56 -7.33 -12.00
C VAL A 119 -1.61 -8.36 -11.60
N SER A 120 -2.41 -8.11 -10.55
CA SER A 120 -3.49 -8.98 -10.10
C SER A 120 -4.56 -9.21 -11.18
N VAL A 121 -5.02 -8.12 -11.81
CA VAL A 121 -6.03 -8.17 -12.88
C VAL A 121 -5.50 -8.89 -14.13
N VAL A 122 -4.27 -8.59 -14.55
CA VAL A 122 -3.64 -9.28 -15.69
C VAL A 122 -3.49 -10.78 -15.41
N ALA A 123 -3.07 -11.16 -14.20
CA ALA A 123 -2.96 -12.56 -13.82
C ALA A 123 -4.33 -13.28 -13.84
N ALA A 124 -5.39 -12.63 -13.33
CA ALA A 124 -6.74 -13.17 -13.40
C ALA A 124 -7.20 -13.39 -14.85
N LEU A 125 -6.96 -12.42 -15.74
CA LEU A 125 -7.31 -12.51 -17.17
C LEU A 125 -6.53 -13.59 -17.93
N ILE A 126 -5.31 -13.93 -17.49
CA ILE A 126 -4.51 -15.02 -18.09
C ILE A 126 -5.01 -16.38 -17.60
N CYS A 127 -5.36 -16.51 -16.33
CA CYS A 127 -5.66 -17.79 -15.70
C CYS A 127 -7.13 -18.23 -15.80
N PHE A 128 -8.08 -17.30 -16.02
CA PHE A 128 -9.52 -17.58 -15.91
C PHE A 128 -10.32 -17.05 -17.10
N ASP A 129 -11.48 -17.68 -17.33
CA ASP A 129 -12.43 -17.27 -18.36
C ASP A 129 -13.01 -15.87 -18.09
N ILE A 130 -13.15 -15.07 -19.15
CA ILE A 130 -13.63 -13.69 -19.04
C ILE A 130 -15.05 -13.59 -18.50
N ASN A 131 -15.93 -14.54 -18.81
CA ASN A 131 -17.30 -14.55 -18.32
C ASN A 131 -17.31 -14.73 -16.80
N LEU A 132 -16.43 -15.59 -16.27
CA LEU A 132 -16.30 -15.81 -14.83
C LEU A 132 -15.82 -14.55 -14.09
N ILE A 133 -14.90 -13.81 -14.69
CA ILE A 133 -14.38 -12.54 -14.17
C ILE A 133 -15.49 -11.46 -14.13
N LEU A 134 -16.34 -11.42 -15.16
CA LEU A 134 -17.46 -10.48 -15.23
C LEU A 134 -18.58 -10.85 -14.25
N GLU A 135 -18.99 -12.12 -14.20
CA GLU A 135 -20.04 -12.62 -13.30
C GLU A 135 -19.71 -12.48 -11.81
N SER A 136 -18.42 -12.42 -11.48
CA SER A 136 -17.92 -12.24 -10.12
C SER A 136 -17.75 -10.78 -9.70
N ASN A 137 -18.06 -9.82 -10.59
CA ASN A 137 -17.79 -8.38 -10.41
C ASN A 137 -16.32 -8.08 -10.05
N PHE A 138 -15.39 -8.95 -10.43
CA PHE A 138 -14.01 -8.88 -9.99
C PHE A 138 -13.33 -7.56 -10.34
N LEU A 139 -13.60 -7.01 -11.53
CA LEU A 139 -13.04 -5.72 -11.94
C LEU A 139 -13.52 -4.55 -11.06
N GLN A 140 -14.79 -4.59 -10.63
CA GLN A 140 -15.32 -3.59 -9.69
C GLN A 140 -14.65 -3.73 -8.33
N TYR A 141 -14.49 -4.95 -7.83
CA TYR A 141 -13.83 -5.19 -6.54
C TYR A 141 -12.34 -4.84 -6.58
N SER A 142 -11.66 -5.09 -7.69
CA SER A 142 -10.25 -4.70 -7.90
C SER A 142 -10.08 -3.19 -7.95
N ALA A 143 -11.03 -2.45 -8.55
CA ALA A 143 -11.02 -0.99 -8.53
C ALA A 143 -11.21 -0.42 -7.11
N LEU A 144 -12.04 -1.06 -6.29
CA LEU A 144 -12.21 -0.71 -4.88
C LEU A 144 -10.95 -1.06 -4.06
N GLU A 145 -10.34 -2.22 -4.34
CA GLU A 145 -9.09 -2.64 -3.72
C GLU A 145 -7.98 -1.62 -4.00
N LEU A 146 -7.82 -1.20 -5.26
CA LEU A 146 -6.89 -0.15 -5.66
C LEU A 146 -7.03 1.10 -4.81
N LEU A 147 -8.26 1.56 -4.59
CA LEU A 147 -8.53 2.74 -3.76
C LEU A 147 -8.10 2.49 -2.31
N THR A 148 -8.44 1.34 -1.74
CA THR A 148 -8.07 1.03 -0.34
C THR A 148 -6.59 0.80 -0.13
N LEU A 149 -5.90 0.13 -1.06
CA LEU A 149 -4.44 -0.01 -1.08
C LEU A 149 -3.77 1.36 -1.19
N PHE A 150 -4.26 2.24 -2.06
CA PHE A 150 -3.76 3.60 -2.16
C PHE A 150 -3.86 4.33 -0.81
N LEU A 151 -5.02 4.26 -0.16
CA LEU A 151 -5.24 4.90 1.14
C LEU A 151 -4.31 4.32 2.22
N PHE A 152 -4.10 3.01 2.22
CA PHE A 152 -3.21 2.32 3.15
C PHE A 152 -1.74 2.72 2.97
N TYR A 153 -1.21 2.66 1.75
CA TYR A 153 0.18 3.03 1.48
C TYR A 153 0.41 4.53 1.61
N PHE A 154 -0.58 5.36 1.26
CA PHE A 154 -0.47 6.80 1.48
C PHE A 154 -0.38 7.12 2.97
N ARG A 155 -1.21 6.47 3.81
CA ARG A 155 -1.10 6.55 5.27
C ARG A 155 0.29 6.13 5.75
N ALA A 156 0.83 5.00 5.27
CA ALA A 156 2.19 4.58 5.63
C ALA A 156 3.24 5.65 5.28
N GLY A 157 3.12 6.27 4.10
CA GLY A 157 4.00 7.35 3.68
C GLY A 157 3.88 8.60 4.57
N LEU A 158 2.66 8.95 5.02
CA LEU A 158 2.44 10.04 5.96
C LEU A 158 3.03 9.74 7.34
N VAL A 159 2.88 8.51 7.84
CA VAL A 159 3.51 8.07 9.11
C VAL A 159 5.03 8.20 9.03
N MET A 160 5.63 7.72 7.94
CA MET A 160 7.08 7.87 7.71
C MET A 160 7.50 9.35 7.66
N LEU A 161 6.71 10.20 6.99
CA LEU A 161 6.96 11.64 6.96
C LEU A 161 6.91 12.24 8.37
N SER A 162 5.88 11.93 9.17
CA SER A 162 5.74 12.44 10.53
C SER A 162 6.92 12.04 11.42
N PHE A 163 7.35 10.78 11.40
CA PHE A 163 8.53 10.35 12.17
C PHE A 163 9.84 10.91 11.62
N GLY A 164 9.94 11.16 10.31
CA GLY A 164 11.07 11.86 9.72
C GLY A 164 11.19 13.31 10.22
N ILE A 165 10.05 13.94 10.51
CA ILE A 165 9.98 15.27 11.11
C ILE A 165 10.28 15.20 12.60
N ILE A 166 9.67 14.31 13.37
CA ILE A 166 9.84 14.26 14.84
C ILE A 166 11.24 13.78 15.24
N ILE A 167 11.72 12.69 14.64
CA ILE A 167 12.92 11.98 15.09
C ILE A 167 14.05 12.19 14.08
N SER A 168 14.02 11.48 12.95
CA SER A 168 15.06 11.53 11.93
C SER A 168 14.58 10.81 10.69
N THR A 169 14.95 11.36 9.52
CA THR A 169 14.66 10.72 8.23
C THR A 169 15.31 9.33 8.10
N LYS A 170 16.43 9.08 8.80
CA LYS A 170 17.13 7.78 8.76
C LYS A 170 16.39 6.67 9.52
N VAL A 171 15.69 7.03 10.59
CA VAL A 171 15.04 6.06 11.50
C VAL A 171 13.56 5.91 11.18
N ALA A 172 12.94 6.91 10.57
CA ALA A 172 11.52 6.90 10.21
C ALA A 172 11.07 5.65 9.42
N PRO A 173 11.82 5.15 8.41
CA PRO A 173 11.43 3.94 7.69
C PRO A 173 11.28 2.73 8.62
N ILE A 174 12.22 2.55 9.56
CA ILE A 174 12.24 1.44 10.52
C ILE A 174 11.02 1.50 11.43
N ILE A 175 10.71 2.70 11.96
CA ILE A 175 9.56 2.90 12.84
C ILE A 175 8.26 2.64 12.09
N THR A 176 8.13 3.12 10.84
CA THR A 176 6.93 2.89 10.04
C THR A 176 6.69 1.40 9.78
N ILE A 177 7.72 0.65 9.40
CA ILE A 177 7.62 -0.80 9.20
C ILE A 177 7.23 -1.49 10.52
N ALA A 178 7.91 -1.17 11.62
CA ALA A 178 7.63 -1.77 12.92
C ALA A 178 6.20 -1.52 13.41
N LEU A 179 5.66 -0.31 13.20
CA LEU A 179 4.28 0.02 13.55
C LEU A 179 3.27 -0.80 12.74
N ILE A 180 3.47 -0.90 11.43
CA ILE A 180 2.54 -1.65 10.56
C ILE A 180 2.62 -3.16 10.84
N PHE A 181 3.82 -3.68 11.13
CA PHE A 181 3.97 -5.06 11.59
C PHE A 181 3.25 -5.28 12.91
N THR A 182 3.37 -4.34 13.85
CA THR A 182 2.66 -4.43 15.14
C THR A 182 1.15 -4.45 14.92
N GLU A 183 0.61 -3.64 14.00
CA GLU A 183 -0.81 -3.69 13.63
C GLU A 183 -1.22 -5.04 13.06
N PHE A 184 -0.42 -5.60 12.14
CA PHE A 184 -0.68 -6.91 11.56
C PHE A 184 -0.64 -8.03 12.61
N PHE A 185 0.38 -8.06 13.47
CA PHE A 185 0.49 -9.07 14.53
C PHE A 185 -0.55 -8.89 15.64
N ALA A 186 -0.94 -7.66 15.97
CA ALA A 186 -2.05 -7.37 16.88
C ALA A 186 -3.36 -8.02 16.40
N ASP A 187 -3.55 -8.07 15.08
CA ASP A 187 -4.69 -8.73 14.47
C ASP A 187 -4.58 -10.25 14.45
N VAL A 188 -3.49 -10.75 13.86
CA VAL A 188 -3.34 -12.18 13.54
C VAL A 188 -2.95 -13.00 14.77
N ALA A 189 -2.02 -12.51 15.59
CA ALA A 189 -1.47 -13.26 16.72
C ALA A 189 -2.29 -13.07 18.00
N PHE A 190 -2.80 -11.85 18.24
CA PHE A 190 -3.52 -11.54 19.48
C PHE A 190 -5.04 -11.57 19.32
N MET A 191 -5.55 -11.84 18.11
CA MET A 191 -6.98 -11.90 17.79
C MET A 191 -7.77 -10.74 18.41
N ILE A 192 -7.22 -9.53 18.35
CA ILE A 192 -7.89 -8.32 18.85
C ILE A 192 -9.00 -7.96 17.86
N SER A 193 -10.04 -8.78 17.80
CA SER A 193 -11.15 -8.66 16.85
C SER A 193 -12.01 -7.43 17.12
N ARG A 194 -12.07 -7.01 18.38
CA ARG A 194 -12.94 -5.91 18.85
C ARG A 194 -12.42 -4.50 18.56
N VAL A 195 -11.11 -4.34 18.30
CA VAL A 195 -10.53 -3.03 17.98
C VAL A 195 -10.29 -2.95 16.49
N TRP A 196 -10.74 -1.87 15.88
CA TRP A 196 -10.47 -1.60 14.47
C TRP A 196 -8.99 -1.28 14.28
N LEU A 197 -8.36 -1.96 13.31
CA LEU A 197 -6.98 -1.76 12.91
C LEU A 197 -6.94 -1.36 11.44
N PRO A 198 -6.17 -0.32 11.05
CA PRO A 198 -6.31 0.21 9.69
C PRO A 198 -5.81 -0.71 8.58
N PHE A 199 -4.95 -1.69 8.87
CA PHE A 199 -4.55 -2.67 7.86
C PHE A 199 -5.74 -3.54 7.39
N ARG A 200 -6.78 -3.75 8.22
CA ARG A 200 -7.97 -4.57 7.86
C ARG A 200 -8.75 -3.98 6.69
N ASP A 201 -8.63 -2.67 6.51
CA ASP A 201 -9.31 -1.90 5.49
C ASP A 201 -8.57 -2.00 4.14
N ALA A 202 -7.39 -2.62 4.08
CA ALA A 202 -6.56 -2.77 2.89
C ALA A 202 -6.67 -4.14 2.21
N ILE A 203 -7.62 -4.98 2.63
CA ILE A 203 -7.84 -6.34 2.13
C ILE A 203 -9.35 -6.50 1.85
N VAL A 204 -9.87 -5.65 0.97
CA VAL A 204 -11.30 -5.53 0.69
C VAL A 204 -11.75 -6.53 -0.36
N LEU A 205 -10.91 -6.78 -1.36
CA LEU A 205 -11.14 -7.73 -2.46
C LEU A 205 -11.51 -9.11 -1.93
N SER A 206 -10.67 -9.65 -1.06
CA SER A 206 -10.89 -10.95 -0.39
C SER A 206 -12.26 -11.03 0.27
N LYS A 207 -12.60 -10.02 1.08
CA LYS A 207 -13.85 -9.96 1.84
C LYS A 207 -15.08 -9.84 0.93
N LEU A 208 -15.01 -9.01 -0.11
CA LEU A 208 -16.09 -8.87 -1.09
C LEU A 208 -16.28 -10.17 -1.89
N MET A 209 -15.19 -10.80 -2.32
CA MET A 209 -15.24 -12.05 -3.10
C MET A 209 -15.75 -13.25 -2.29
N ASN A 210 -15.49 -13.28 -0.99
CA ASN A 210 -16.00 -14.32 -0.07
C ASN A 210 -17.42 -14.04 0.42
N GLY A 211 -17.97 -12.86 0.14
CA GLY A 211 -19.26 -12.43 0.69
C GLY A 211 -19.23 -12.10 2.18
N GLU A 212 -18.04 -11.87 2.76
CA GLU A 212 -17.88 -11.41 4.14
C GLU A 212 -18.22 -9.91 4.30
N MET A 213 -18.25 -9.18 3.19
CA MET A 213 -18.53 -7.76 3.15
C MET A 213 -19.41 -7.41 1.94
N VAL A 214 -20.24 -6.37 2.08
CA VAL A 214 -21.10 -5.84 1.01
C VAL A 214 -20.56 -4.49 0.54
N LEU A 215 -20.90 -4.09 -0.68
CA LEU A 215 -20.48 -2.80 -1.26
C LEU A 215 -20.83 -1.58 -0.39
N SER A 216 -21.91 -1.62 0.39
CA SER A 216 -22.29 -0.53 1.30
C SER A 216 -21.26 -0.29 2.41
N ASP A 217 -20.54 -1.33 2.83
CA ASP A 217 -19.56 -1.25 3.93
C ASP A 217 -18.33 -0.42 3.54
N MET A 218 -18.09 -0.27 2.22
CA MET A 218 -17.00 0.53 1.67
C MET A 218 -17.04 2.00 2.10
N TRP A 219 -18.24 2.57 2.28
CA TRP A 219 -18.39 3.97 2.68
C TRP A 219 -17.74 4.23 4.04
N GLY A 220 -17.91 3.30 4.99
CA GLY A 220 -17.30 3.39 6.32
C GLY A 220 -15.79 3.28 6.26
N ILE A 221 -15.26 2.37 5.43
CA ILE A 221 -13.83 2.18 5.21
C ILE A 221 -13.19 3.46 4.65
N ILE A 222 -13.76 3.98 3.56
CA ILE A 222 -13.25 5.18 2.88
C ILE A 222 -13.30 6.37 3.84
N LEU A 223 -14.40 6.58 4.56
CA LEU A 223 -14.53 7.69 5.50
C LEU A 223 -13.47 7.64 6.61
N ARG A 224 -13.27 6.48 7.24
CA ARG A 224 -12.24 6.30 8.28
C ARG A 224 -10.84 6.57 7.75
N ALA A 225 -10.53 6.06 6.57
CA ALA A 225 -9.24 6.28 5.92
C ALA A 225 -9.01 7.78 5.62
N LEU A 226 -10.01 8.48 5.06
CA LEU A 226 -9.95 9.91 4.80
C LEU A 226 -9.72 10.72 6.08
N LEU A 227 -10.44 10.40 7.16
CA LEU A 227 -10.27 11.05 8.47
C LEU A 227 -8.85 10.86 9.02
N MET A 228 -8.32 9.64 8.93
CA MET A 228 -6.96 9.36 9.42
C MET A 228 -5.89 10.08 8.59
N MET A 229 -6.05 10.14 7.28
CA MET A 229 -5.14 10.91 6.42
C MET A 229 -5.21 12.41 6.73
N PHE A 230 -6.41 12.95 6.96
CA PHE A 230 -6.59 14.35 7.35
C PHE A 230 -5.82 14.67 8.65
N LEU A 231 -5.95 13.83 9.67
CA LEU A 231 -5.22 13.98 10.94
C LEU A 231 -3.70 13.88 10.76
N LEU A 232 -3.22 12.94 9.95
CA LEU A 232 -1.78 12.78 9.68
C LEU A 232 -1.19 13.94 8.86
N ILE A 233 -1.94 14.47 7.90
CA ILE A 233 -1.55 15.65 7.12
C ILE A 233 -1.50 16.87 8.04
N PHE A 234 -2.55 17.10 8.82
CA PHE A 234 -2.64 18.23 9.76
C PHE A 234 -1.51 18.19 10.79
N SER A 235 -1.28 17.02 11.40
CA SER A 235 -0.17 16.84 12.36
C SER A 235 1.19 17.06 11.69
N SER A 236 1.40 16.60 10.46
CA SER A 236 2.66 16.84 9.73
C SER A 236 2.94 18.33 9.51
N TYR A 237 1.92 19.14 9.18
CA TYR A 237 2.08 20.60 9.09
C TYR A 237 2.40 21.23 10.46
N PHE A 238 1.68 20.83 11.51
CA PHE A 238 1.87 21.35 12.86
C PHE A 238 3.26 21.02 13.43
N LEU A 239 3.72 19.78 13.26
CA LEU A 239 5.02 19.31 13.71
C LEU A 239 6.17 20.04 13.00
N TYR A 240 6.02 20.31 11.70
CA TYR A 240 7.06 20.97 10.92
C TYR A 240 7.18 22.47 11.22
N GLN A 241 6.12 23.13 11.68
CA GLN A 241 6.20 24.51 12.16
C GLN A 241 7.11 24.63 13.39
N LYS A 242 7.09 23.63 14.28
CA LYS A 242 7.83 23.61 15.54
C LYS A 242 9.28 23.12 15.43
N LYS A 243 9.69 22.54 14.30
CA LYS A 243 11.04 21.97 14.13
C LYS A 243 12.07 23.07 13.80
N ASP A 244 13.10 23.19 14.63
CA ASP A 244 14.27 24.01 14.32
C ASP A 244 15.14 23.35 13.26
N VAL A 245 15.26 24.00 12.10
CA VAL A 245 16.01 23.50 10.93
C VAL A 245 17.48 23.95 10.98
N LEU A 246 17.79 25.00 11.74
CA LEU A 246 19.10 25.67 11.72
C LEU A 246 20.10 25.16 12.79
N SER A 247 19.67 24.35 13.75
CA SER A 247 20.57 23.85 14.82
C SER A 247 21.55 22.76 14.36
N ASN A 248 21.35 22.18 13.17
CA ASN A 248 22.21 21.14 12.61
C ASN A 248 23.29 21.65 11.63
N VAL A 249 23.41 22.96 11.45
CA VAL A 249 24.61 23.52 10.81
C VAL A 249 25.69 23.55 11.88
N LYS A 250 26.47 22.46 11.98
CA LYS A 250 27.78 22.54 12.66
C LYS A 250 28.52 23.71 12.01
N LYS A 251 28.76 24.76 12.80
CA LYS A 251 29.78 25.77 12.50
C LYS A 251 31.14 25.10 12.39
#